data_AF-A0A954ETZ2-F1
#
_entry.id   AF-A0A954ETZ2-F1
#
_cell.length_a   1.000
_cell.length_b   1.000
_cell.length_c   1.000
_cell.angle_alpha   90.00
_cell.angle_beta   90.00
_cell.angle_gamma   90.00
#
_symmetry.space_group_name_H-M   'P 1'
#
loop_
_entity.id
_entity.type
_entity.pdbx_description
1 polymer ?
#
loop_
_entity_poly.entity_id
_entity_poly.type
_entity_poly.pdbx_seq_one_letter_code
_entity_poly.pdbx_strand_id
1 'polypeptide(L)'
;MPHPEDKMPSQRNVMIATAVMGVIILVPSMVGFVNKLVEFSHVIQGDADGAFAMTPIVNYILATLGFLCLLLWATMHGMFYDIEGPKRTMLSREDELDADEPDTVPVWAGGHPKPKQSSGA
;
A
#
# COMPACT_ATOMS: atom_id res chain seq x y z
N MET A 1 -35.81 -2.77 -36.49
CA MET A 1 -35.95 -2.47 -35.04
C MET A 1 -34.54 -2.37 -34.48
N PRO A 2 -34.03 -1.17 -34.18
CA PRO A 2 -32.67 -1.03 -33.65
C PRO A 2 -32.67 -1.31 -32.13
N HIS A 3 -31.75 -2.19 -31.71
CA HIS A 3 -31.46 -2.46 -30.31
C HIS A 3 -30.82 -1.22 -29.66
N PRO A 4 -31.21 -0.85 -28.42
CA PRO A 4 -30.59 0.28 -27.72
C PRO A 4 -29.13 -0.06 -27.39
N GLU A 5 -28.23 0.86 -27.73
CA GLU A 5 -26.83 0.80 -27.36
C GLU A 5 -26.69 0.89 -25.83
N ASP A 6 -26.24 -0.20 -25.20
CA ASP A 6 -25.80 -0.19 -23.81
C ASP A 6 -24.55 0.70 -23.70
N LYS A 7 -24.73 1.92 -23.21
CA LYS A 7 -23.62 2.82 -22.89
C LYS A 7 -22.78 2.19 -21.80
N MET A 8 -21.61 1.67 -22.16
CA MET A 8 -20.63 1.18 -21.18
C MET A 8 -20.37 2.30 -20.14
N PRO A 9 -20.55 2.02 -18.84
CA PRO A 9 -20.37 3.03 -17.81
C PRO A 9 -18.93 3.55 -17.88
N SER A 10 -18.77 4.87 -17.87
CA SER A 10 -17.43 5.47 -17.86
C SER A 10 -16.63 4.95 -16.67
N GLN A 11 -15.34 4.68 -16.85
CA GLN A 11 -14.44 4.18 -15.80
C GLN A 11 -14.52 5.03 -14.52
N ARG A 12 -14.70 6.35 -14.67
CA ARG A 12 -14.91 7.30 -13.58
C ARG A 12 -16.23 7.05 -12.83
N ASN A 13 -17.32 6.75 -13.53
CA ASN A 13 -18.61 6.45 -12.91
C ASN A 13 -18.57 5.14 -12.13
N VAL A 14 -17.88 4.11 -12.64
CA VAL A 14 -17.68 2.85 -11.91
C VAL A 14 -16.87 3.10 -10.64
N MET A 15 -15.77 3.86 -10.74
CA MET A 15 -14.95 4.21 -9.57
C MET A 15 -15.74 4.99 -8.51
N ILE A 16 -16.53 5.99 -8.92
CA ILE A 16 -17.37 6.77 -8.00
C ILE A 16 -18.44 5.89 -7.36
N ALA A 17 -19.14 5.07 -8.15
CA ALA A 17 -20.18 4.18 -7.64
C ALA A 17 -19.61 3.19 -6.61
N THR A 18 -18.45 2.59 -6.90
CA THR A 18 -17.73 1.70 -5.99
C THR A 18 -17.30 2.42 -4.72
N ALA A 19 -16.78 3.66 -4.82
CA ALA A 19 -16.39 4.45 -3.67
C ALA A 19 -17.59 4.80 -2.79
N VAL A 20 -18.72 5.22 -3.39
CA VAL A 20 -19.95 5.55 -2.67
C VAL A 20 -20.53 4.32 -1.98
N MET A 21 -20.64 3.18 -2.68
CA MET A 21 -21.05 1.90 -2.07
C MET A 21 -20.13 1.50 -0.93
N GLY A 22 -18.82 1.63 -1.12
CA GLY A 22 -17.81 1.37 -0.11
C GLY A 22 -18.05 2.20 1.15
N VAL A 23 -18.23 3.52 1.01
CA VAL A 23 -18.51 4.42 2.14
C VAL A 23 -19.82 4.05 2.83
N ILE A 24 -20.90 3.81 2.07
CA ILE A 24 -22.22 3.46 2.60
C ILE A 24 -22.19 2.18 3.41
N ILE A 25 -21.37 1.19 3.03
CA ILE A 25 -21.25 -0.08 3.76
C ILE A 25 -20.28 0.06 4.95
N LEU A 26 -19.14 0.72 4.72
CA LEU A 26 -18.03 0.73 5.67
C LEU A 26 -18.32 1.62 6.88
N VAL A 27 -18.95 2.78 6.69
CA VAL A 27 -19.28 3.70 7.79
C VAL A 27 -20.22 3.06 8.82
N PRO A 28 -21.41 2.54 8.46
CA PRO A 28 -22.29 1.91 9.45
C PRO A 28 -21.70 0.63 10.03
N SER A 29 -20.90 -0.13 9.27
CA SER A 29 -20.20 -1.31 9.80
C SER A 29 -19.19 -0.92 10.88
N MET A 30 -18.42 0.15 10.65
CA MET A 30 -17.45 0.66 11.63
C MET A 30 -18.17 1.15 12.90
N VAL A 31 -19.25 1.92 12.75
CA VAL A 31 -20.05 2.41 13.89
C VAL A 31 -20.65 1.25 14.68
N GLY A 32 -21.23 0.25 14.01
CA GLY A 32 -21.79 -0.93 14.66
C GLY A 32 -20.73 -1.74 15.40
N PHE A 33 -19.55 -1.92 14.80
CA PHE A 33 -18.42 -2.60 15.43
C PHE A 33 -17.96 -1.87 16.70
N VAL A 34 -17.75 -0.55 16.63
CA VAL A 34 -17.31 0.25 17.79
C VAL A 34 -18.34 0.19 18.92
N ASN A 35 -19.63 0.34 18.62
CA ASN A 35 -20.69 0.23 19.62
C ASN A 35 -20.68 -1.15 20.30
N LYS A 36 -20.51 -2.22 19.52
CA LYS A 36 -20.49 -3.58 20.08
C LYS A 36 -19.24 -3.86 20.89
N LEU A 37 -18.10 -3.28 20.50
CA LEU A 37 -16.85 -3.36 21.23
C LEU A 37 -16.94 -2.65 22.60
N VAL A 38 -17.59 -1.48 22.64
CA VAL A 38 -17.84 -0.74 23.89
C VAL A 38 -18.78 -1.51 24.81
N GLU A 39 -19.85 -2.09 24.26
CA GLU A 39 -20.78 -2.94 25.03
C GLU A 39 -20.05 -4.16 25.61
N PHE A 40 -19.25 -4.85 24.78
CA PHE A 40 -18.43 -5.99 25.19
C PHE A 40 -17.45 -5.60 26.31
N SER A 41 -16.81 -4.43 26.20
CA SER A 41 -15.92 -3.92 27.25
C SER A 41 -16.66 -3.69 28.58
N HIS A 42 -17.88 -3.17 28.55
CA HIS A 42 -18.67 -2.95 29.77
C HIS A 42 -19.11 -4.27 30.41
N VAL A 43 -19.48 -5.27 29.61
CA VAL A 43 -19.87 -6.60 30.11
C VAL A 43 -18.69 -7.28 30.79
N ILE A 44 -17.50 -7.21 30.21
CA ILE A 44 -16.31 -7.89 30.74
C ILE A 44 -15.73 -7.18 31.97
N GLN A 45 -15.86 -5.86 32.10
CA GLN A 45 -15.45 -5.15 33.32
C GLN A 45 -16.25 -5.56 34.56
N GLY A 46 -17.41 -6.20 34.39
CA GLY A 46 -18.19 -6.78 35.50
C GLY A 46 -17.59 -8.08 36.06
N ASP A 47 -16.57 -8.65 35.42
CA ASP A 47 -15.91 -9.88 35.82
C ASP A 47 -14.46 -9.61 36.26
N ALA A 48 -14.03 -10.22 37.37
CA ALA A 48 -12.75 -9.92 38.01
C ALA A 48 -11.52 -10.25 37.12
N ASP A 49 -11.67 -11.23 36.22
CA ASP A 49 -10.64 -11.65 35.26
C ASP A 49 -10.75 -10.91 33.91
N GLY A 50 -11.77 -10.07 33.74
CA GLY A 50 -12.10 -9.48 32.45
C GLY A 50 -11.05 -8.52 31.89
N ALA A 51 -10.37 -7.79 32.77
CA ALA A 51 -9.32 -6.85 32.36
C ALA A 51 -8.11 -7.55 31.73
N PHE A 52 -7.77 -8.76 32.19
CA PHE A 52 -6.67 -9.56 31.64
C PHE A 52 -6.99 -10.09 30.24
N ALA A 53 -8.26 -10.40 29.95
CA ALA A 53 -8.69 -10.84 28.63
C ALA A 53 -8.84 -9.66 27.63
N MET A 54 -9.27 -8.48 28.09
CA MET A 54 -9.51 -7.33 27.21
C MET A 54 -8.23 -6.68 26.68
N THR A 55 -7.17 -6.63 27.50
CA THR A 55 -5.92 -5.97 27.15
C THR A 55 -5.32 -6.46 25.82
N PRO A 56 -5.14 -7.77 25.57
CA PRO A 56 -4.63 -8.25 24.29
C PRO A 56 -5.60 -8.01 23.12
N ILE A 57 -6.91 -8.11 23.36
CA ILE A 57 -7.94 -7.89 22.33
C ILE A 57 -7.87 -6.45 21.81
N VAL A 58 -7.89 -5.48 22.73
CA VAL A 58 -7.81 -4.05 22.38
C VAL A 58 -6.48 -3.74 21.70
N ASN A 59 -5.38 -4.30 22.19
CA ASN A 59 -4.06 -4.09 21.57
C ASN A 59 -4.01 -4.55 20.11
N TYR A 60 -4.53 -5.75 19.81
CA TYR A 60 -4.56 -6.25 18.44
C TYR A 60 -5.51 -5.48 17.54
N ILE A 61 -6.67 -5.03 18.06
CA ILE A 61 -7.57 -4.15 17.30
C ILE A 61 -6.88 -2.82 16.99
N LEU A 62 -6.19 -2.20 17.95
CA LEU A 62 -5.48 -0.94 17.73
C LEU A 62 -4.34 -1.11 16.72
N ALA A 63 -3.56 -2.18 16.84
CA ALA A 63 -2.45 -2.46 15.91
C ALA A 63 -2.95 -2.69 14.48
N THR A 64 -3.98 -3.51 14.31
CA THR A 64 -4.57 -3.78 12.99
C THR A 64 -5.29 -2.57 12.42
N LEU A 65 -5.95 -1.75 13.25
CA LEU A 65 -6.54 -0.48 12.85
C LEU A 65 -5.47 0.52 12.39
N GLY A 66 -4.36 0.62 13.13
CA GLY A 66 -3.22 1.46 12.72
C GLY A 66 -2.67 1.03 11.36
N PHE A 67 -2.49 -0.28 11.14
CA PHE A 67 -2.07 -0.82 9.85
C PHE A 67 -3.09 -0.55 8.74
N LEU A 68 -4.38 -0.68 9.03
CA LEU A 68 -5.45 -0.35 8.09
C LEU A 68 -5.42 1.13 7.69
N CYS A 69 -5.20 2.05 8.64
CA CYS A 69 -5.07 3.47 8.36
C CYS A 69 -3.88 3.77 7.43
N LEU A 70 -2.72 3.13 7.68
CA LEU A 70 -1.55 3.24 6.80
C LEU A 70 -1.82 2.67 5.41
N LEU A 71 -2.54 1.54 5.32
CA LEU A 71 -2.93 0.92 4.05
C LEU A 71 -3.85 1.85 3.24
N LEU A 72 -4.87 2.43 3.88
CA LEU A 72 -5.78 3.38 3.24
C LEU A 72 -5.02 4.61 2.76
N TRP A 73 -4.13 5.16 3.58
CA TRP A 73 -3.27 6.29 3.21
C TRP A 73 -2.39 5.98 2.00
N ALA A 74 -1.71 4.83 2.00
CA ALA A 74 -0.85 4.38 0.90
C ALA A 74 -1.65 4.15 -0.39
N THR A 75 -2.86 3.59 -0.27
CA THR A 75 -3.77 3.38 -1.40
C THR A 75 -4.22 4.70 -2.00
N MET A 76 -4.59 5.69 -1.18
CA MET A 76 -4.96 7.03 -1.66
C MET A 76 -3.80 7.77 -2.33
N HIS A 77 -2.56 7.53 -1.89
CA HIS A 77 -1.36 8.12 -2.51
C HIS A 77 -0.89 7.38 -3.76
N GLY A 78 -1.59 6.32 -4.19
CA GLY A 78 -1.23 5.58 -5.40
C GLY A 78 0.05 4.76 -5.29
N MET A 79 0.49 4.43 -4.07
CA MET A 79 1.74 3.69 -3.82
C MET A 79 1.72 2.27 -4.39
N PHE A 80 0.53 1.74 -4.69
CA PHE A 80 0.32 0.44 -5.34
C PHE A 80 0.07 0.53 -6.86
N TYR A 81 0.01 1.74 -7.43
CA TYR A 81 -0.21 1.93 -8.87
C TYR A 81 1.06 1.65 -9.68
N ASP A 82 2.21 2.10 -9.18
CA ASP A 82 3.52 1.83 -9.77
C ASP A 82 4.49 1.30 -8.71
N ILE A 83 4.45 -0.02 -8.53
CA ILE A 83 5.33 -0.73 -7.59
C ILE A 83 6.76 -0.83 -8.15
N GLU A 84 6.94 -0.75 -9.47
CA GLU A 84 8.25 -0.87 -10.11
C GLU A 84 9.03 0.45 -10.17
N GLY A 85 8.35 1.60 -10.09
CA GLY A 85 8.94 2.93 -10.18
C GLY A 85 10.20 3.15 -9.32
N PRO A 86 10.18 2.83 -8.01
CA PRO A 86 11.35 2.95 -7.15
C PRO A 86 12.52 2.08 -7.61
N LYS A 87 12.24 0.86 -8.09
CA LYS A 87 13.26 -0.07 -8.61
C LYS A 87 13.87 0.44 -9.91
N ARG A 88 13.04 0.91 -10.85
CA ARG A 88 13.53 1.48 -12.12
C ARG A 88 14.40 2.71 -11.87
N THR A 89 14.02 3.54 -10.92
CA THR A 89 14.80 4.73 -10.50
C THR A 89 16.14 4.37 -9.88
N MET A 90 16.20 3.26 -9.13
CA MET A 90 17.46 2.75 -8.58
C MET A 90 18.38 2.26 -9.71
N LEU A 91 17.88 1.39 -10.58
CA LEU A 91 18.68 0.83 -11.68
C LEU A 91 19.19 1.91 -12.64
N SER A 92 18.35 2.90 -12.99
CA SER A 92 18.79 4.00 -13.85
C SER A 92 19.90 4.83 -13.21
N ARG A 93 19.89 5.00 -11.89
CA ARG A 93 20.95 5.71 -11.17
C ARG A 93 22.24 4.90 -11.10
N GLU A 94 22.16 3.58 -10.95
CA GLU A 94 23.32 2.70 -11.02
C GLU A 94 23.96 2.77 -12.42
N ASP A 95 23.15 2.72 -13.48
CA ASP A 95 23.64 2.86 -14.87
C ASP A 95 24.34 4.22 -15.10
N GLU A 96 23.80 5.31 -14.54
CA GLU A 96 24.41 6.66 -14.59
C GLU A 96 25.73 6.70 -13.82
N LEU A 97 25.78 6.11 -12.62
CA LEU A 97 26.97 6.04 -11.78
C LEU A 97 28.09 5.22 -12.44
N ASP A 98 27.75 4.09 -13.05
CA ASP A 98 28.68 3.24 -13.80
C ASP A 98 29.22 3.95 -15.07
N ALA A 99 28.38 4.76 -15.72
CA ALA A 99 28.77 5.54 -16.88
C ALA A 99 29.80 6.63 -16.51
N ASP A 100 29.57 7.34 -15.40
CA ASP A 100 30.45 8.38 -14.86
C ASP A 100 31.66 7.84 -14.07
N GLU A 101 31.70 6.53 -13.79
CA GLU A 101 32.80 5.91 -13.06
C GLU A 101 34.12 6.01 -13.87
N PRO A 102 35.19 6.63 -13.30
CA PRO A 102 36.47 6.77 -13.97
C PRO A 102 37.22 5.42 -14.02
N ASP A 103 37.84 5.08 -15.16
CA ASP A 103 38.59 3.83 -15.41
C ASP A 103 39.74 3.51 -14.42
N THR A 104 39.98 4.40 -13.45
CA THR A 104 41.03 4.30 -12.44
C THR A 104 40.60 3.59 -11.15
N VAL A 105 39.31 3.26 -10.97
CA VAL A 105 38.88 2.50 -9.79
C VAL A 105 39.42 1.06 -9.85
N PRO A 106 40.23 0.63 -8.88
CA PRO A 106 40.79 -0.71 -8.91
C PRO A 106 39.71 -1.75 -8.59
N VAL A 107 39.76 -2.91 -9.25
CA VAL A 107 38.73 -3.97 -9.17
C VAL A 107 38.46 -4.45 -7.74
N TRP A 108 39.44 -4.37 -6.84
CA TRP A 108 39.28 -4.75 -5.43
C TRP A 108 38.45 -3.74 -4.61
N ALA A 109 38.24 -2.53 -5.12
CA ALA A 109 37.46 -1.46 -4.50
C ALA A 109 36.04 -1.32 -5.11
N GLY A 110 35.64 -2.22 -6.01
CA GLY A 110 34.30 -2.26 -6.60
C GLY A 110 34.20 -1.81 -8.07
N GLY A 111 35.30 -1.39 -8.69
CA GLY A 111 35.29 -0.92 -10.08
C GLY A 111 34.98 -2.02 -11.10
N HIS A 112 34.02 -1.77 -11.99
CA HIS A 112 33.65 -2.68 -13.06
C HIS A 112 34.53 -2.48 -14.32
N PRO A 113 35.09 -3.54 -14.92
CA PRO A 113 35.88 -3.40 -16.15
C PRO A 113 34.97 -3.05 -17.33
N LYS A 114 35.09 -1.83 -17.88
CA LYS A 114 34.33 -1.43 -19.08
C LYS A 114 34.70 -2.32 -20.28
N PRO A 115 33.72 -2.79 -21.08
CA PRO A 115 34.00 -3.61 -22.24
C PRO A 115 34.88 -2.83 -23.22
N LYS A 116 36.03 -3.41 -23.61
CA LYS A 116 36.93 -2.81 -24.60
C LYS A 116 36.14 -2.52 -25.88
N GLN A 117 35.89 -1.25 -26.15
CA GLN A 117 35.36 -0.80 -27.42
C GLN A 117 36.37 -1.23 -28.49
N SER A 118 36.02 -2.24 -29.30
CA SER A 118 36.88 -2.72 -30.37
C SER A 118 36.99 -1.59 -31.39
N SER A 119 38.07 -0.81 -31.30
CA SER A 119 38.49 0.09 -32.35
C SER A 119 38.75 -0.78 -33.58
N GLY A 120 37.81 -0.74 -34.52
CA GLY A 120 38.02 -1.30 -35.85
C GLY A 120 39.21 -0.61 -36.49
N ALA A 121 40.24 -1.40 -36.77
CA ALA A 121 41.28 -1.15 -37.75
C ALA A 121 41.76 -2.51 -38.27
#